data_AF-A0A7X3KY40-F1
#
_entry.id   AF-A0A7X3KY40-F1
#
_cell.length_a   1.000
_cell.length_b   1.000
_cell.length_c   1.000
_cell.angle_alpha   90.00
_cell.angle_beta   90.00
_cell.angle_gamma   90.00
#
_symmetry.space_group_name_H-M   'P 1'
#
loop_
_entity.id
_entity.type
_entity.pdbx_description
1 polymer ?
#
loop_
_entity_poly.entity_id
_entity_poly.type
_entity_poly.pdbx_seq_one_letter_code
_entity_poly.pdbx_strand_id
1 'polypeptide(L)'
;MDAIVSNLGDPAWWFTGIFFATLGVLLARLFSHIPNILKSLLKSVIVRRKYRIKNSRFNQSLVNYQIARTNSYFMIFIIICCLYAAWLVSGSFLNIVKASPWLAVVLSSPIYISEIIWLIQDTYTKDLARSRGKIT
;
A
#
# COMPACT_ATOMS: atom_id res chain seq x y z
N MET A 1 -0.04 -14.46 -48.02
CA MET A 1 1.36 -14.91 -47.91
C MET A 1 2.32 -13.73 -48.05
N ASP A 2 2.03 -12.81 -49.00
CA ASP A 2 2.92 -11.71 -49.38
C ASP A 2 3.19 -10.67 -48.27
N ALA A 3 2.22 -10.41 -47.40
CA ALA A 3 2.40 -9.48 -46.28
C ALA A 3 3.34 -10.01 -45.18
N ILE A 4 3.41 -11.32 -44.97
CA ILE A 4 4.35 -11.90 -43.99
C ILE A 4 5.76 -11.87 -44.57
N VAL A 5 5.90 -12.18 -45.86
CA VAL A 5 7.18 -12.14 -46.58
C VAL A 5 7.72 -10.71 -46.71
N SER A 6 6.86 -9.70 -46.94
CA SER A 6 7.27 -8.29 -46.96
C SER A 6 7.69 -7.78 -45.59
N ASN A 7 7.00 -8.18 -44.51
CA ASN A 7 7.36 -7.81 -43.14
C ASN A 7 8.65 -8.50 -42.66
N LEU A 8 8.95 -9.71 -43.14
CA LEU A 8 10.21 -10.41 -42.83
C LEU A 8 11.44 -9.73 -43.46
N GLY A 9 11.26 -8.96 -44.54
CA GLY A 9 12.30 -8.15 -45.17
C GLY A 9 12.52 -6.78 -44.52
N ASP A 10 11.66 -6.36 -43.59
CA ASP A 10 11.74 -5.08 -42.90
C ASP A 10 12.49 -5.23 -41.55
N PRO A 11 13.69 -4.64 -41.40
CA PRO A 11 14.47 -4.72 -40.16
C PRO A 11 13.73 -4.18 -38.92
N ALA A 12 12.77 -3.27 -39.11
CA ALA A 12 11.96 -2.72 -38.02
C ALA A 12 11.03 -3.78 -37.38
N TRP A 13 10.58 -4.76 -38.15
CA TRP A 13 9.70 -5.84 -37.68
C TRP A 13 10.43 -6.81 -36.75
N TRP A 14 11.68 -7.14 -37.09
CA TRP A 14 12.56 -7.93 -36.22
C TRP A 14 12.91 -7.18 -34.94
N PHE A 15 13.10 -5.86 -35.02
CA PHE A 15 13.34 -5.04 -33.84
C PHE A 15 12.15 -5.08 -32.89
N THR A 16 10.91 -4.92 -33.36
CA THR A 16 9.74 -4.98 -32.47
C THR A 16 9.59 -6.36 -31.82
N GLY A 17 9.63 -7.46 -32.59
CA GLY A 17 9.48 -8.81 -32.04
C GLY A 17 10.60 -9.23 -31.08
N ILE A 18 11.86 -9.09 -31.50
CA ILE A 18 13.02 -9.54 -30.71
C ILE A 18 13.24 -8.62 -29.50
N PHE A 19 13.06 -7.31 -29.64
CA PHE A 19 13.20 -6.37 -28.53
C PHE A 19 12.18 -6.65 -27.43
N PHE A 20 10.89 -6.85 -27.74
CA PHE A 20 9.91 -7.17 -26.71
C PHE A 20 10.12 -8.55 -26.09
N ALA A 21 10.56 -9.56 -26.87
CA ALA A 21 10.90 -10.87 -26.34
C ALA A 21 12.09 -10.80 -25.37
N THR A 22 13.16 -10.10 -25.75
CA THR A 22 14.35 -9.91 -24.91
C THR A 22 14.05 -9.05 -23.68
N LEU A 23 13.33 -7.94 -23.84
CA LEU A 23 12.84 -7.10 -22.74
C LEU A 23 11.96 -7.91 -21.77
N GLY A 24 11.06 -8.75 -22.29
CA GLY A 24 10.21 -9.63 -21.48
C GLY A 24 11.01 -10.62 -20.65
N VAL A 25 12.03 -11.26 -21.22
CA VAL A 25 12.94 -12.16 -20.49
C VAL A 25 13.77 -11.40 -19.45
N LEU A 26 14.26 -10.20 -19.79
CA LEU A 26 15.01 -9.35 -18.87
C LEU A 26 14.16 -8.91 -17.68
N LEU A 27 12.92 -8.47 -17.94
CA LEU A 27 11.94 -8.13 -16.92
C LEU A 27 11.59 -9.34 -16.06
N ALA A 28 11.28 -10.51 -16.65
CA ALA A 28 10.97 -11.72 -15.90
C ALA A 28 12.12 -12.10 -14.95
N ARG A 29 13.38 -11.95 -15.41
CA ARG A 29 14.57 -12.21 -14.59
C ARG A 29 14.72 -11.19 -13.46
N LEU A 30 14.50 -9.90 -13.73
CA LEU A 30 14.47 -8.86 -12.70
C LEU A 30 13.36 -9.12 -11.66
N PHE A 31 12.14 -9.40 -12.11
CA PHE A 31 10.99 -9.72 -11.26
C PHE A 31 11.19 -11.00 -10.43
N SER A 32 11.97 -11.96 -10.92
CA SER A 32 12.27 -13.20 -10.16
C SER A 32 13.05 -12.96 -8.86
N HIS A 33 13.80 -11.85 -8.76
CA HIS A 33 14.57 -11.50 -7.56
C HIS A 33 13.80 -10.61 -6.58
N ILE A 34 12.78 -9.89 -7.05
CA ILE A 34 11.90 -9.03 -6.26
C ILE A 34 11.27 -9.76 -5.05
N PRO A 35 10.70 -10.99 -5.17
CA PRO A 35 10.07 -11.65 -4.02
C PRO A 35 11.05 -11.94 -2.89
N ASN A 36 12.31 -12.28 -3.20
CA ASN A 36 13.31 -12.58 -2.18
C ASN A 36 13.76 -11.33 -1.42
N ILE A 37 13.91 -10.21 -2.14
CA ILE A 37 14.23 -8.90 -1.54
C ILE A 37 13.08 -8.44 -0.64
N LEU A 38 11.84 -8.49 -1.15
CA LEU A 38 10.64 -8.16 -0.37
C LEU A 38 10.53 -9.03 0.88
N LYS A 39 10.74 -10.35 0.77
CA LYS A 39 10.70 -11.26 1.92
C LYS A 39 11.72 -10.90 2.98
N SER A 40 12.94 -10.52 2.58
CA SER A 40 13.99 -10.09 3.51
C SER A 40 13.61 -8.79 4.24
N LEU A 41 13.14 -7.79 3.51
CA LEU A 41 12.69 -6.52 4.08
C LEU A 41 11.52 -6.72 5.05
N LEU A 42 10.50 -7.49 4.64
CA LEU A 42 9.35 -7.83 5.49
C LEU A 42 9.77 -8.57 6.76
N LYS A 43 10.73 -9.51 6.67
CA LYS A 43 11.25 -10.22 7.84
C LYS A 43 11.83 -9.26 8.88
N SER A 44 12.60 -8.26 8.45
CA SER A 44 13.16 -7.25 9.36
C SER A 44 12.07 -6.44 10.08
N VAL A 45 11.01 -6.07 9.37
CA VAL A 45 9.86 -5.34 9.92
C VAL A 45 9.11 -6.20 10.94
N ILE A 46 8.86 -7.47 10.61
CA ILE A 46 8.18 -8.43 11.50
C ILE A 46 8.99 -8.65 12.79
N VAL A 47 10.31 -8.83 12.69
CA VAL A 47 11.18 -9.03 13.86
C VAL A 47 11.18 -7.79 14.76
N ARG A 48 11.33 -6.59 14.18
CA ARG A 48 11.27 -5.33 14.93
C ARG A 48 9.92 -5.15 15.62
N ARG A 49 8.82 -5.48 14.94
CA ARG A 49 7.47 -5.43 15.52
C ARG A 49 7.32 -6.37 16.71
N LYS A 50 7.75 -7.64 16.58
CA LYS A 50 7.72 -8.61 17.68
C LYS A 50 8.56 -8.16 18.88
N TYR A 51 9.75 -7.59 18.63
CA TYR A 51 10.60 -7.06 19.68
C TYR A 51 9.93 -5.91 20.45
N ARG A 52 9.31 -4.96 19.74
CA ARG A 52 8.55 -3.87 20.38
C ARG A 52 7.41 -4.40 21.24
N ILE A 53 6.62 -5.35 20.72
CA ILE A 53 5.52 -5.97 21.46
C ILE A 53 6.05 -6.66 22.73
N LYS A 54 7.12 -7.46 22.62
CA LYS A 54 7.74 -8.14 23.78
C LYS A 54 8.19 -7.17 24.85
N ASN A 55 8.69 -5.99 24.48
CA ASN A 55 9.13 -4.97 25.42
C ASN A 55 7.95 -4.23 26.08
N SER A 56 6.87 -3.97 25.34
CA SER A 56 5.72 -3.21 25.83
C SER A 56 4.67 -4.05 26.56
N ARG A 57 4.62 -5.38 26.38
CA ARG A 57 3.53 -6.25 26.89
C ARG A 57 3.36 -6.28 28.40
N PHE A 58 4.42 -5.98 29.17
CA PHE A 58 4.38 -6.03 30.64
C PHE A 58 3.94 -4.71 31.27
N ASN A 59 4.00 -3.60 30.54
CA ASN A 59 3.65 -2.28 31.07
C ASN A 59 2.22 -1.91 30.67
N GLN A 60 1.30 -2.01 31.63
CA GLN A 60 -0.12 -1.70 31.41
C GLN A 60 -0.37 -0.26 30.96
N SER A 61 0.40 0.71 31.47
CA SER A 61 0.27 2.11 31.06
C SER A 61 0.60 2.27 29.57
N LEU A 62 1.67 1.63 29.11
CA LEU A 62 2.03 1.64 27.69
C LEU A 62 0.98 0.97 26.81
N VAL A 63 0.42 -0.16 27.25
CA VAL A 63 -0.65 -0.85 26.50
C VAL A 63 -1.88 0.06 26.37
N ASN A 64 -2.33 0.67 27.47
CA ASN A 64 -3.47 1.59 27.45
C ASN A 64 -3.20 2.82 26.58
N TYR A 65 -1.99 3.37 26.62
CA TYR A 65 -1.59 4.46 25.74
C TYR A 65 -1.68 4.06 24.25
N GLN A 66 -1.24 2.85 23.88
CA GLN A 66 -1.36 2.42 22.48
C GLN A 66 -2.80 2.15 22.04
N ILE A 67 -3.67 1.68 22.95
CA ILE A 67 -5.10 1.57 22.70
C ILE A 67 -5.70 2.96 22.45
N ALA A 68 -5.45 3.91 23.36
CA ALA A 68 -5.93 5.28 23.22
C ALA A 68 -5.44 5.93 21.92
N ARG A 69 -4.15 5.75 21.59
CA ARG A 69 -3.55 6.24 20.35
C ARG A 69 -4.21 5.65 19.11
N THR A 70 -4.54 4.35 19.12
CA THR A 70 -5.26 3.69 18.01
C THR A 70 -6.64 4.31 17.81
N ASN A 71 -7.36 4.54 18.90
CA ASN A 71 -8.66 5.22 18.86
C ASN A 71 -8.54 6.66 18.34
N SER A 72 -7.47 7.38 18.68
CA SER A 72 -7.21 8.71 18.12
C SER A 72 -6.99 8.67 16.61
N TYR A 73 -6.24 7.70 16.08
CA TYR A 73 -6.10 7.54 14.62
C TYR A 73 -7.42 7.19 13.94
N PHE A 74 -8.25 6.36 14.57
CA PHE A 74 -9.60 6.07 14.08
C PHE A 74 -10.48 7.33 14.01
N MET A 75 -10.43 8.17 15.05
CA MET A 75 -11.15 9.44 15.08
C MET A 75 -10.68 10.37 13.95
N ILE A 76 -9.37 10.47 13.72
CA ILE A 76 -8.82 11.27 12.61
C ILE A 76 -9.34 10.74 11.27
N PHE A 77 -9.32 9.42 11.06
CA PHE A 77 -9.87 8.80 9.84
C PHE A 77 -11.35 9.14 9.64
N ILE A 78 -12.18 9.01 10.67
CA ILE A 78 -13.60 9.39 10.60
C ILE A 78 -13.75 10.87 10.26
N ILE A 79 -13.01 11.76 10.91
CA ILE A 79 -13.08 13.21 10.65
C ILE A 79 -12.75 13.49 9.19
N ILE A 80 -11.70 12.87 8.65
CA ILE A 80 -11.34 13.00 7.22
C ILE A 80 -12.52 12.52 6.36
N CYS A 81 -13.08 11.34 6.62
CA CYS A 81 -14.23 10.83 5.87
C CYS A 81 -15.44 11.78 5.93
N CYS A 82 -15.73 12.36 7.10
CA CYS A 82 -16.82 13.32 7.27
C CYS A 82 -16.57 14.62 6.48
N LEU A 83 -15.34 15.14 6.47
CA LEU A 83 -14.97 16.32 5.70
C LEU A 83 -15.13 16.09 4.19
N TYR A 84 -14.69 14.92 3.70
CA TYR A 84 -14.89 14.57 2.29
C TYR A 84 -16.36 14.33 1.94
N ALA A 85 -17.14 13.74 2.84
CA ALA A 85 -18.58 13.59 2.65
C ALA A 85 -19.27 14.96 2.56
N ALA A 86 -18.93 15.91 3.45
CA ALA A 86 -19.43 17.27 3.39
C ALA A 86 -19.03 18.00 2.09
N TRP A 87 -17.79 17.79 1.63
CA TRP A 87 -17.31 18.33 0.36
C TRP A 87 -18.00 17.74 -0.87
N LEU A 88 -18.40 16.47 -0.79
CA LEU A 88 -19.19 15.82 -1.82
C LEU A 88 -20.61 16.38 -1.87
N VAL A 89 -21.24 16.61 -0.71
CA VAL A 89 -22.58 17.21 -0.60
C VAL A 89 -22.61 18.65 -1.12
N SER A 90 -21.53 19.42 -0.96
CA SER A 90 -21.45 20.78 -1.50
C SER A 90 -21.35 20.86 -3.03
N GLY A 91 -21.26 19.72 -3.72
CA GLY A 91 -21.23 19.62 -5.19
C GLY A 91 -19.91 20.05 -5.83
N SER A 92 -19.02 20.72 -5.10
CA SER A 92 -17.73 21.19 -5.60
C SER A 92 -16.81 20.04 -5.99
N PHE A 93 -16.81 18.95 -5.22
CA PHE A 93 -16.02 17.76 -5.53
C PHE A 93 -16.48 17.08 -6.82
N LEU A 94 -17.80 17.00 -7.06
CA LEU A 94 -18.36 16.43 -8.30
C LEU A 94 -17.93 17.21 -9.55
N ASN A 95 -17.81 18.53 -9.44
CA ASN A 95 -17.33 19.36 -10.54
C ASN A 95 -15.86 19.07 -10.88
N ILE A 96 -15.02 18.83 -9.85
CA ILE A 96 -13.62 18.44 -10.03
C ILE A 96 -13.50 17.06 -10.69
N VAL A 97 -14.32 16.09 -10.25
CA VAL A 97 -14.36 14.75 -10.83
C VAL A 97 -14.72 14.80 -12.32
N LYS A 98 -15.69 15.63 -12.70
CA LYS A 98 -16.08 15.83 -14.11
C LYS A 98 -15.00 16.51 -14.93
N ALA A 99 -14.26 17.46 -14.35
CA ALA A 99 -13.20 18.19 -15.05
C ALA A 99 -11.94 17.35 -15.25
N SER A 100 -11.50 16.61 -14.23
CA SER A 100 -10.35 15.72 -14.32
C SER A 100 -10.47 14.56 -13.30
N PRO A 101 -10.76 13.33 -13.77
CA PRO A 101 -10.87 12.17 -12.88
C PRO A 101 -9.53 11.85 -12.19
N TRP A 102 -8.40 12.09 -12.86
CA TRP A 102 -7.06 11.90 -12.29
C TRP A 102 -6.80 12.83 -11.10
N LEU A 103 -7.23 14.09 -11.20
CA LEU A 103 -7.06 15.04 -10.12
C LEU A 103 -7.88 14.65 -8.89
N ALA A 104 -9.10 14.12 -9.10
CA ALA A 104 -9.94 13.62 -8.02
C ALA A 104 -9.31 12.43 -7.27
N VAL A 105 -8.62 11.53 -7.97
CA VAL A 105 -7.89 10.40 -7.36
C VAL A 105 -6.73 10.89 -6.48
N VAL A 106 -5.97 11.87 -6.96
CA VAL A 106 -4.89 12.46 -6.15
C VAL A 106 -5.45 13.16 -4.93
N LEU A 107 -6.57 13.87 -5.09
CA LEU A 107 -7.27 14.58 -4.01
C LEU A 107 -7.84 13.63 -2.96
N SER A 108 -8.25 12.41 -3.32
CA SER A 108 -8.79 11.43 -2.37
C SER A 108 -7.69 10.61 -1.67
N SER A 109 -6.43 10.73 -2.10
CA SER A 109 -5.29 10.02 -1.49
C SER A 109 -5.16 10.17 0.04
N PRO A 110 -5.47 11.32 0.68
CA PRO A 110 -5.36 11.45 2.13
C PRO A 110 -6.28 10.50 2.90
N ILE A 111 -7.44 10.14 2.34
CA ILE A 111 -8.38 9.18 2.94
C ILE A 111 -7.65 7.83 3.10
N TYR A 112 -7.11 7.31 2.01
CA TYR A 112 -6.40 6.03 1.99
C TYR A 112 -5.14 6.04 2.85
N ILE A 113 -4.38 7.14 2.86
CA ILE A 113 -3.19 7.27 3.71
C ILE A 113 -3.59 7.15 5.19
N SER A 114 -4.64 7.86 5.61
CA SER A 114 -5.11 7.83 7.00
C SER A 114 -5.66 6.45 7.39
N GLU A 115 -6.38 5.78 6.48
CA GLU A 115 -6.87 4.42 6.66
C GLU A 115 -5.74 3.42 6.87
N ILE A 116 -4.71 3.45 6.01
CA ILE A 116 -3.56 2.55 6.10
C ILE A 116 -2.82 2.77 7.43
N ILE A 117 -2.60 4.02 7.85
CA ILE A 117 -1.95 4.35 9.13
C ILE A 117 -2.76 3.78 10.30
N TRP A 118 -4.07 3.98 10.29
CA TRP A 118 -4.96 3.45 11.32
C TRP A 118 -4.93 1.92 11.36
N LEU A 119 -5.05 1.23 10.22
CA LEU A 119 -5.03 -0.23 10.14
C LEU A 119 -3.72 -0.83 10.64
N ILE A 120 -2.58 -0.22 10.32
CA ILE A 120 -1.27 -0.66 10.81
C ILE A 120 -1.22 -0.57 12.33
N GLN A 121 -1.69 0.54 12.90
CA GLN A 121 -1.71 0.76 14.34
C GLN A 121 -2.71 -0.17 15.05
N ASP A 122 -3.90 -0.37 14.48
CA ASP A 122 -4.92 -1.28 15.02
C ASP A 122 -4.42 -2.72 15.08
N THR A 123 -3.81 -3.20 14.00
CA THR A 123 -3.22 -4.54 13.97
C THR A 123 -2.13 -4.68 15.04
N TYR A 124 -1.29 -3.65 15.22
CA TYR A 124 -0.24 -3.66 16.24
C TYR A 124 -0.83 -3.73 17.66
N THR A 125 -1.85 -2.92 17.94
CA THR A 125 -2.51 -2.87 19.25
C THR A 125 -3.25 -4.17 19.56
N LYS A 126 -3.91 -4.78 18.58
CA LYS A 126 -4.54 -6.11 18.71
C LYS A 126 -3.51 -7.17 19.05
N ASP A 127 -2.37 -7.19 18.37
CA ASP A 127 -1.28 -8.13 18.69
C ASP A 127 -0.71 -7.88 20.09
N LEU A 128 -0.53 -6.62 20.48
CA LEU A 128 -0.05 -6.23 21.80
C LEU A 128 -1.01 -6.71 22.90
N ALA A 129 -2.32 -6.44 22.74
CA ALA A 129 -3.36 -6.88 23.66
C ALA A 129 -3.43 -8.41 23.75
N ARG A 130 -3.30 -9.12 22.62
CA ARG A 130 -3.29 -10.61 22.58
C ARG A 130 -2.03 -11.21 23.21
N SER A 131 -0.92 -10.49 23.19
CA SER A 131 0.34 -10.92 23.81
C SER A 131 0.42 -10.65 25.31
N ARG A 132 -0.53 -9.85 25.85
CA ARG A 132 -0.65 -9.57 27.28
C ARG A 132 -0.93 -10.86 28.03
N GLY A 133 -0.14 -11.13 29.07
CA GLY A 133 -0.30 -12.33 29.92
C GLY A 133 0.26 -13.63 29.33
N LYS A 134 0.88 -13.62 28.15
CA LYS A 134 1.61 -14.79 27.66
C LYS A 134 2.97 -14.90 28.35
N ILE A 135 3.19 -16.03 29.04
CA ILE A 135 4.41 -16.33 29.83
C ILE A 135 5.58 -16.75 28.93
N THR A 136 5.33 -17.04 27.64
CA THR A 136 6.34 -17.43 26.65
C THR A 136 6.64 -16.32 25.63
#